data_AF-A0A1M6X0Q9-F1
#
_entry.id   AF-A0A1M6X0Q9-F1
#
_cell.length_a   1.000
_cell.length_b   1.000
_cell.length_c   1.000
_cell.angle_alpha   90.00
_cell.angle_beta   90.00
_cell.angle_gamma   90.00
#
_symmetry.space_group_name_H-M   'P 1'
#
loop_
_entity.id
_entity.type
_entity.pdbx_description
1 polymer ?
#
loop_
_entity_poly.entity_id
_entity_poly.type
_entity_poly.pdbx_seq_one_letter_code
_entity_poly.pdbx_strand_id
1 'polypeptide(L)'
;MKKALLSSLCVAGAVAMFVGCGDDAATPFAPTPASSSSLVWDNQSSSSNGANNNLGSSSSVVPESSVSNPGSSSSVIVPPGSSSSVIPSLSSSSANPTSSANPTSSATESSSSNAPNLDENGFPTLESYGPPPESYTKDILSNGKTGWSSRYWDACKPHCSWLSSVDTSSEETYQAGRTVARNCNIHDVEVPAFTLGHAVQQYWMGYEGTNSACVNSNAGGTYTCTDMAPIQVNENLSYGYVAGSGGLHKYGCGKCYHLQYNGGNHANDVKATHKALKGKHIVVMVSNIGYDVEDGQFDLMVPGGGVGAFNALSTQIGVPASGLGANGGGFLSECQISLGWDNTVEAYQQCVLNKCDEVFKDWPNLLRGCRWYAEWFMAADNPTFNWEEVECPQYLIDHYMTKFNTTKENRWRWHDDWSDYKKGDVLDTVYCWKDGENPNDPNGKGAGCQP
;
A
#
# COMPACT_ATOMS: atom_id res chain seq x y z
N MET A 1 18.71 -67.93 18.42
CA MET A 1 17.46 -68.38 19.12
C MET A 1 16.60 -67.12 19.25
N LYS A 2 15.36 -67.03 18.74
CA LYS A 2 14.09 -67.42 19.42
C LYS A 2 14.05 -66.89 20.87
N LYS A 3 13.13 -66.02 21.32
CA LYS A 3 11.90 -65.32 20.80
C LYS A 3 11.87 -63.89 21.45
N ALA A 4 11.09 -62.86 21.07
CA ALA A 4 9.62 -62.70 20.86
C ALA A 4 8.79 -63.02 22.14
N LEU A 5 7.64 -62.40 22.47
CA LEU A 5 6.69 -61.56 21.70
C LEU A 5 5.83 -60.66 22.65
N LEU A 6 4.85 -59.95 22.09
CA LEU A 6 3.86 -59.02 22.71
C LEU A 6 3.07 -59.56 23.93
N SER A 7 2.46 -58.63 24.66
CA SER A 7 1.18 -58.84 25.38
C SER A 7 0.20 -57.69 25.10
N SER A 8 -1.01 -58.00 24.65
CA SER A 8 -2.16 -57.09 24.49
C SER A 8 -3.48 -57.88 24.49
N LEU A 9 -4.26 -57.82 25.57
CA LEU A 9 -5.63 -58.37 25.73
C LEU A 9 -6.19 -57.88 27.09
N CYS A 10 -7.49 -57.64 27.34
CA CYS A 10 -8.63 -57.21 26.50
C CYS A 10 -9.90 -56.93 27.38
N VAL A 11 -10.97 -56.39 26.79
CA VAL A 11 -12.41 -56.55 27.17
C VAL A 11 -13.00 -55.87 28.46
N ALA A 12 -13.69 -54.74 28.23
CA ALA A 12 -15.12 -54.43 28.50
C ALA A 12 -15.78 -54.27 29.91
N GLY A 13 -16.87 -53.46 29.92
CA GLY A 13 -17.87 -53.24 31.01
C GLY A 13 -18.11 -51.75 31.30
N ALA A 14 -19.15 -51.07 30.74
CA ALA A 14 -20.52 -50.85 31.28
C ALA A 14 -20.54 -50.05 32.63
N VAL A 15 -21.37 -49.04 32.93
CA VAL A 15 -22.79 -48.67 32.68
C VAL A 15 -22.90 -47.11 32.84
N ALA A 16 -23.42 -46.26 31.93
CA ALA A 16 -24.79 -45.97 31.44
C ALA A 16 -25.78 -45.23 32.40
N MET A 17 -25.96 -43.90 32.21
CA MET A 17 -27.13 -43.04 32.51
C MET A 17 -27.05 -41.84 31.50
N PHE A 18 -28.06 -41.31 30.77
CA PHE A 18 -29.50 -41.00 30.98
C PHE A 18 -29.72 -39.91 32.07
N VAL A 19 -30.44 -38.79 31.91
CA VAL A 19 -31.42 -38.22 30.92
C VAL A 19 -31.19 -36.68 30.87
N GLY A 20 -31.52 -35.88 29.84
CA GLY A 20 -32.15 -36.11 28.53
C GLY A 20 -32.49 -34.81 27.78
N CYS A 21 -33.55 -34.83 26.97
CA CYS A 21 -33.81 -33.94 25.82
C CYS A 21 -34.50 -32.59 26.12
N GLY A 22 -34.53 -31.71 25.10
CA GLY A 22 -35.30 -30.45 25.06
C GLY A 22 -35.18 -29.74 23.71
N ASP A 23 -35.90 -30.26 22.69
CA ASP A 23 -35.98 -29.67 21.34
C ASP A 23 -37.19 -28.70 21.19
N ASP A 24 -37.38 -28.16 19.97
CA ASP A 24 -38.42 -27.21 19.46
C ASP A 24 -38.04 -25.70 19.47
N ALA A 25 -38.28 -24.90 18.42
CA ALA A 25 -38.62 -25.18 17.01
C ALA A 25 -38.37 -23.95 16.10
N ALA A 26 -38.32 -24.17 14.78
CA ALA A 26 -38.35 -23.15 13.70
C ALA A 26 -39.77 -22.52 13.55
N THR A 27 -40.05 -21.38 12.90
CA THR A 27 -39.37 -20.37 12.03
C THR A 27 -40.28 -19.09 11.98
N PRO A 28 -40.29 -18.21 10.94
CA PRO A 28 -39.25 -17.29 10.45
C PRO A 28 -39.71 -15.81 10.45
N PHE A 29 -38.82 -14.83 10.25
CA PHE A 29 -39.14 -13.57 9.54
C PHE A 29 -37.89 -12.88 8.95
N ALA A 30 -38.08 -12.10 7.88
CA ALA A 30 -37.05 -11.40 7.10
C ALA A 30 -37.19 -9.85 7.20
N PRO A 31 -36.18 -9.04 6.81
CA PRO A 31 -35.85 -7.82 7.56
C PRO A 31 -36.06 -6.47 6.80
N THR A 32 -35.35 -5.42 7.27
CA THR A 32 -35.18 -4.03 6.75
C THR A 32 -36.15 -2.97 7.31
N PRO A 33 -35.78 -1.67 7.32
CA PRO A 33 -34.45 -1.11 7.63
C PRO A 33 -34.50 0.06 8.65
N ALA A 34 -33.35 0.42 9.24
CA ALA A 34 -33.16 1.69 9.95
C ALA A 34 -31.71 2.18 9.85
N SER A 35 -31.49 3.45 9.57
CA SER A 35 -30.18 4.03 9.25
C SER A 35 -29.68 5.06 10.27
N SER A 36 -28.38 4.98 10.57
CA SER A 36 -27.46 6.09 10.89
C SER A 36 -27.72 7.07 12.05
N SER A 37 -26.65 7.25 12.84
CA SER A 37 -26.21 8.51 13.48
C SER A 37 -27.13 9.25 14.47
N SER A 38 -26.78 9.18 15.75
CA SER A 38 -26.01 10.27 16.41
C SER A 38 -25.71 9.93 17.87
N LEU A 39 -24.48 10.22 18.33
CA LEU A 39 -24.14 10.26 19.76
C LEU A 39 -23.96 11.71 20.16
N VAL A 40 -25.00 12.27 20.78
CA VAL A 40 -24.96 13.60 21.39
C VAL A 40 -24.39 13.48 22.81
N TRP A 41 -23.59 14.47 23.17
CA TRP A 41 -22.99 14.64 24.49
C TRP A 41 -24.06 14.85 25.55
N ASP A 42 -23.98 14.18 26.71
CA ASP A 42 -24.74 14.59 27.88
C ASP A 42 -23.93 14.42 29.18
N ASN A 43 -24.34 15.15 30.22
CA ASN A 43 -23.47 15.62 31.29
C ASN A 43 -24.09 15.36 32.68
N GLN A 44 -23.41 14.58 33.52
CA GLN A 44 -23.69 14.52 34.96
C GLN A 44 -22.41 14.70 35.78
N SER A 45 -22.58 15.20 37.00
CA SER A 45 -21.62 16.09 37.65
C SER A 45 -21.47 15.82 39.16
N SER A 46 -20.68 16.66 39.83
CA SER A 46 -20.39 16.68 41.29
C SER A 46 -19.41 15.60 41.81
N SER A 47 -18.56 15.85 42.80
CA SER A 47 -18.05 17.11 43.38
C SER A 47 -16.94 16.87 44.42
N SER A 48 -15.93 17.75 44.51
CA SER A 48 -15.14 17.98 45.73
C SER A 48 -14.42 19.35 45.72
N ASN A 49 -14.19 19.93 46.90
CA ASN A 49 -13.77 21.33 47.12
C ASN A 49 -12.23 21.54 47.11
N GLY A 50 -11.73 22.77 46.91
CA GLY A 50 -10.27 23.06 46.81
C GLY A 50 -9.70 24.42 47.31
N ALA A 51 -10.45 25.53 47.27
CA ALA A 51 -10.16 26.86 47.88
C ALA A 51 -8.93 27.73 47.46
N ASN A 52 -9.19 29.03 47.25
CA ASN A 52 -8.30 30.22 47.34
C ASN A 52 -7.10 30.34 46.36
N ASN A 53 -6.57 31.54 46.03
CA ASN A 53 -6.77 32.91 46.56
C ASN A 53 -6.72 34.00 45.44
N ASN A 54 -6.85 35.29 45.78
CA ASN A 54 -6.95 36.42 44.82
C ASN A 54 -6.07 37.65 45.22
N LEU A 55 -5.89 38.63 44.31
CA LEU A 55 -5.18 39.93 44.39
C LEU A 55 -3.63 39.95 44.42
N GLY A 56 -3.04 40.96 43.75
CA GLY A 56 -1.65 41.42 43.96
C GLY A 56 -1.01 42.12 42.73
N SER A 57 -0.57 43.38 42.85
CA SER A 57 -0.05 44.22 41.74
C SER A 57 1.41 44.67 41.91
N SER A 58 2.02 45.17 40.82
CA SER A 58 3.25 46.03 40.76
C SER A 58 4.62 45.36 41.09
N SER A 59 5.78 45.80 40.55
CA SER A 59 6.09 46.86 39.56
C SER A 59 7.55 46.83 39.05
N SER A 60 7.76 47.24 37.78
CA SER A 60 8.91 48.01 37.21
C SER A 60 10.36 47.50 37.28
N VAL A 61 11.08 47.56 36.13
CA VAL A 61 12.13 48.57 35.77
C VAL A 61 12.70 48.30 34.35
N VAL A 62 13.14 49.35 33.65
CA VAL A 62 13.81 49.34 32.32
C VAL A 62 14.94 50.39 32.29
N PRO A 63 15.93 50.32 31.38
CA PRO A 63 16.12 51.36 30.32
C PRO A 63 16.34 50.75 28.91
N GLU A 64 15.72 51.23 27.82
CA GLU A 64 16.04 52.42 26.96
C GLU A 64 17.28 52.23 26.04
N SER A 65 17.31 52.68 24.76
CA SER A 65 16.34 53.37 23.85
C SER A 65 16.75 53.10 22.36
N SER A 66 16.27 53.72 21.25
CA SER A 66 15.30 54.80 20.95
C SER A 66 14.78 54.76 19.47
N VAL A 67 13.52 55.19 19.28
CA VAL A 67 12.94 56.11 18.24
C VAL A 67 13.54 56.13 16.80
N SER A 68 12.77 55.93 15.71
CA SER A 68 11.92 56.97 15.06
C SER A 68 10.96 56.44 13.96
N ASN A 69 9.78 57.06 13.79
CA ASN A 69 8.85 56.94 12.64
C ASN A 69 7.85 58.13 12.63
N PRO A 70 7.51 58.75 11.47
CA PRO A 70 6.14 58.62 10.91
C PRO A 70 6.08 58.70 9.35
N GLY A 71 4.98 58.44 8.63
CA GLY A 71 3.63 57.94 8.98
C GLY A 71 2.55 58.41 7.96
N SER A 72 1.46 57.63 7.77
CA SER A 72 0.22 57.96 7.00
C SER A 72 0.34 58.15 5.46
N SER A 73 -0.69 57.93 4.61
CA SER A 73 -2.04 57.33 4.75
C SER A 73 -2.73 57.10 3.38
N SER A 74 -3.85 56.35 3.39
CA SER A 74 -4.99 56.38 2.43
C SER A 74 -5.00 55.47 1.19
N SER A 75 -6.20 54.94 0.93
CA SER A 75 -6.61 53.91 -0.04
C SER A 75 -7.27 54.48 -1.32
N VAL A 76 -7.47 53.62 -2.34
CA VAL A 76 -8.65 53.60 -3.27
C VAL A 76 -8.69 52.27 -4.06
N ILE A 77 -9.76 52.00 -4.83
CA ILE A 77 -10.25 50.66 -5.23
C ILE A 77 -10.63 50.55 -6.74
N VAL A 78 -10.51 49.33 -7.32
CA VAL A 78 -11.14 48.76 -8.56
C VAL A 78 -10.48 48.94 -9.97
N PRO A 79 -10.59 47.95 -10.91
CA PRO A 79 -10.00 47.89 -12.29
C PRO A 79 -11.12 47.94 -13.39
N PRO A 80 -11.12 47.25 -14.59
CA PRO A 80 -10.09 46.63 -15.49
C PRO A 80 -10.26 46.95 -17.02
N GLY A 81 -9.45 46.33 -17.92
CA GLY A 81 -9.61 46.22 -19.40
C GLY A 81 -8.43 45.46 -20.05
N SER A 82 -8.53 44.53 -21.02
CA SER A 82 -9.14 44.52 -22.39
C SER A 82 -8.43 45.46 -23.39
N SER A 83 -8.15 45.16 -24.68
CA SER A 83 -8.31 43.97 -25.58
C SER A 83 -7.80 44.35 -27.01
N SER A 84 -7.43 43.53 -28.03
CA SER A 84 -7.08 42.09 -28.25
C SER A 84 -6.64 41.89 -29.75
N SER A 85 -6.26 40.67 -30.20
CA SER A 85 -6.04 40.21 -31.63
C SER A 85 -4.78 40.75 -32.38
N VAL A 86 -4.31 40.28 -33.56
CA VAL A 86 -4.80 39.40 -34.68
C VAL A 86 -3.63 38.57 -35.31
N ILE A 87 -3.90 37.55 -36.15
CA ILE A 87 -2.92 36.78 -36.99
C ILE A 87 -3.17 37.00 -38.50
N PRO A 88 -2.11 37.21 -39.31
CA PRO A 88 -1.88 36.46 -40.58
C PRO A 88 -0.38 36.04 -40.72
N SER A 89 0.05 34.80 -41.03
CA SER A 89 -0.28 33.80 -42.07
C SER A 89 0.59 33.87 -43.33
N LEU A 90 0.95 32.69 -43.89
CA LEU A 90 1.70 32.43 -45.15
C LEU A 90 3.24 32.63 -45.10
N SER A 91 4.09 31.97 -45.90
CA SER A 91 4.18 30.57 -46.41
C SER A 91 5.29 30.49 -47.48
N SER A 92 6.38 29.72 -47.30
CA SER A 92 7.23 29.28 -48.42
C SER A 92 8.19 28.11 -48.13
N SER A 93 8.33 27.30 -49.18
CA SER A 93 9.12 26.08 -49.41
C SER A 93 10.61 26.05 -48.99
N SER A 94 10.99 24.90 -48.42
CA SER A 94 12.06 23.99 -48.89
C SER A 94 13.40 24.54 -49.44
N ALA A 95 14.48 24.31 -48.70
CA ALA A 95 15.73 23.73 -49.23
C ALA A 95 16.60 23.16 -48.09
N ASN A 96 17.30 22.05 -48.35
CA ASN A 96 18.32 21.50 -47.45
C ASN A 96 19.70 21.69 -48.11
N PRO A 97 20.74 22.07 -47.35
CA PRO A 97 21.99 21.33 -47.52
C PRO A 97 22.71 21.00 -46.21
N THR A 98 23.37 19.84 -46.24
CA THR A 98 24.32 19.32 -45.24
C THR A 98 25.45 20.30 -44.87
N SER A 99 25.79 20.41 -43.58
CA SER A 99 27.14 20.13 -43.05
C SER A 99 27.26 20.23 -41.52
N SER A 100 27.50 19.08 -40.90
CA SER A 100 28.35 18.80 -39.73
C SER A 100 28.80 19.92 -38.77
N ALA A 101 28.30 19.87 -37.53
CA ALA A 101 29.05 20.29 -36.32
C ALA A 101 28.55 19.52 -35.09
N ASN A 102 29.45 18.91 -34.30
CA ASN A 102 29.13 18.36 -32.97
C ASN A 102 28.98 19.50 -31.95
N PRO A 103 28.22 19.28 -30.88
CA PRO A 103 28.93 19.05 -29.61
C PRO A 103 28.57 17.69 -28.97
N THR A 104 29.51 17.17 -28.18
CA THR A 104 29.39 15.92 -27.42
C THR A 104 28.65 16.15 -26.09
N SER A 105 27.93 15.13 -25.63
CA SER A 105 27.83 14.65 -24.22
C SER A 105 26.41 14.48 -23.64
N SER A 106 26.10 13.22 -23.36
CA SER A 106 25.36 12.74 -22.17
C SER A 106 24.05 13.43 -21.76
N ALA A 107 22.94 12.93 -22.31
CA ALA A 107 21.73 12.66 -21.55
C ALA A 107 21.09 11.38 -22.12
N THR A 108 21.40 10.22 -21.54
CA THR A 108 20.73 8.96 -21.89
C THR A 108 19.44 8.87 -21.08
N GLU A 109 18.40 9.58 -21.52
CA GLU A 109 17.05 9.34 -21.02
C GLU A 109 16.61 7.95 -21.47
N SER A 110 16.68 6.98 -20.57
CA SER A 110 16.15 5.62 -20.79
C SER A 110 14.62 5.60 -20.61
N SER A 111 13.92 6.48 -21.32
CA SER A 111 12.46 6.55 -21.40
C SER A 111 11.94 5.53 -22.42
N SER A 112 12.18 4.25 -22.13
CA SER A 112 11.73 3.12 -22.96
C SER A 112 10.22 2.96 -22.92
N SER A 113 9.51 3.68 -23.79
CA SER A 113 8.04 3.67 -23.96
C SER A 113 7.46 2.39 -24.57
N ASN A 114 8.18 1.28 -24.47
CA ASN A 114 7.71 -0.06 -24.83
C ASN A 114 7.26 -0.79 -23.56
N ALA A 115 6.19 -1.57 -23.63
CA ALA A 115 5.83 -2.47 -22.54
C ALA A 115 6.98 -3.46 -22.26
N PRO A 116 7.24 -3.81 -20.99
CA PRO A 116 8.30 -4.76 -20.64
C PRO A 116 8.04 -6.13 -21.29
N ASN A 117 9.12 -6.84 -21.62
CA ASN A 117 9.02 -8.23 -22.05
C ASN A 117 8.53 -9.07 -20.88
N LEU A 118 7.74 -10.11 -21.16
CA LEU A 118 7.26 -11.05 -20.13
C LEU A 118 8.03 -12.37 -20.21
N ASP A 119 8.28 -12.99 -19.05
CA ASP A 119 8.82 -14.35 -18.95
C ASP A 119 7.74 -15.43 -19.20
N GLU A 120 8.12 -16.70 -19.06
CA GLU A 120 7.21 -17.85 -19.23
C GLU A 120 6.06 -17.91 -18.21
N ASN A 121 6.17 -17.18 -17.10
CA ASN A 121 5.16 -17.06 -16.05
C ASN A 121 4.31 -15.77 -16.19
N GLY A 122 4.61 -14.93 -17.18
CA GLY A 122 3.94 -13.66 -17.42
C GLY A 122 4.50 -12.46 -16.63
N PHE A 123 5.68 -12.60 -16.01
CA PHE A 123 6.31 -11.52 -15.24
C PHE A 123 7.20 -10.62 -16.11
N PRO A 124 7.17 -9.29 -15.92
CA PRO A 124 8.13 -8.37 -16.53
C PRO A 124 9.59 -8.75 -16.27
N THR A 125 10.38 -9.03 -17.33
CA THR A 125 11.79 -9.39 -17.18
C THR A 125 12.63 -8.16 -16.86
N LEU A 126 13.60 -8.32 -15.97
CA LEU A 126 14.42 -7.21 -15.46
C LEU A 126 15.27 -6.54 -16.55
N GLU A 127 15.71 -7.31 -17.53
CA GLU A 127 16.49 -6.83 -18.67
C GLU A 127 15.69 -5.82 -19.51
N SER A 128 14.35 -5.93 -19.53
CA SER A 128 13.49 -5.02 -20.28
C SER A 128 13.34 -3.63 -19.63
N TYR A 129 13.68 -3.49 -18.35
CA TYR A 129 13.81 -2.21 -17.65
C TYR A 129 15.21 -1.59 -17.77
N GLY A 130 16.18 -2.31 -18.35
CA GLY A 130 17.57 -1.88 -18.43
C GLY A 130 18.35 -2.03 -17.11
N PRO A 131 19.63 -1.59 -17.07
CA PRO A 131 20.46 -1.71 -15.89
C PRO A 131 19.99 -0.76 -14.77
N PRO A 132 20.02 -1.19 -13.49
CA PRO A 132 19.67 -0.32 -12.37
C PRO A 132 20.67 0.83 -12.21
N PRO A 133 20.21 2.06 -11.89
CA PRO A 133 21.07 3.17 -11.49
C PRO A 133 22.10 2.81 -10.41
N GLU A 134 23.37 3.20 -10.62
CA GLU A 134 24.48 2.95 -9.68
C GLU A 134 24.20 3.49 -8.26
N SER A 135 23.41 4.56 -8.17
CA SER A 135 22.94 5.17 -6.91
C SER A 135 22.23 4.18 -5.99
N TYR A 136 21.51 3.19 -6.52
CA TYR A 136 20.84 2.17 -5.72
C TYR A 136 21.81 1.17 -5.07
N THR A 137 23.09 1.18 -5.46
CA THR A 137 24.17 0.35 -4.91
C THR A 137 25.28 1.17 -4.23
N LYS A 138 25.06 2.47 -4.01
CA LYS A 138 25.96 3.38 -3.29
C LYS A 138 26.05 3.02 -1.81
N ASP A 139 27.26 3.02 -1.23
CA ASP A 139 27.41 2.84 0.23
C ASP A 139 26.86 4.07 0.99
N ILE A 140 25.95 3.81 1.92
CA ILE A 140 25.25 4.78 2.77
C ILE A 140 25.35 4.42 4.26
N LEU A 141 26.11 3.40 4.66
CA LEU A 141 26.25 2.97 6.07
C LEU A 141 26.76 4.09 7.00
N SER A 142 27.44 5.10 6.45
CA SER A 142 27.97 6.26 7.18
C SER A 142 27.03 7.47 7.24
N ASN A 143 25.84 7.42 6.64
CA ASN A 143 24.97 8.59 6.45
C ASN A 143 24.22 9.07 7.72
N GLY A 144 24.32 8.34 8.83
CA GLY A 144 23.66 8.65 10.11
C GLY A 144 22.13 8.45 10.15
N LYS A 145 21.48 8.16 9.02
CA LYS A 145 20.05 7.85 8.93
C LYS A 145 19.84 6.35 9.08
N THR A 146 19.65 5.88 10.32
CA THR A 146 19.33 4.49 10.61
C THR A 146 17.82 4.23 10.62
N GLY A 147 17.44 2.97 10.40
CA GLY A 147 16.08 2.46 10.57
C GLY A 147 16.06 0.94 10.73
N TRP A 148 14.87 0.35 10.81
CA TRP A 148 14.69 -1.09 10.94
C TRP A 148 13.51 -1.62 10.13
N SER A 149 13.62 -2.84 9.61
CA SER A 149 12.54 -3.49 8.86
C SER A 149 11.69 -4.35 9.78
N SER A 150 10.37 -4.34 9.60
CA SER A 150 9.53 -5.50 9.95
C SER A 150 9.11 -6.22 8.65
N ARG A 151 8.17 -7.18 8.74
CA ARG A 151 7.65 -7.92 7.58
C ARG A 151 6.17 -8.24 7.77
N TYR A 152 5.39 -8.13 6.69
CA TYR A 152 3.96 -8.50 6.68
C TYR A 152 3.46 -8.90 5.28
N TRP A 153 2.37 -9.65 5.22
CA TRP A 153 1.48 -9.73 4.06
C TRP A 153 0.07 -10.14 4.51
N ASP A 154 -0.78 -9.15 4.72
CA ASP A 154 -2.19 -9.31 5.10
C ASP A 154 -3.14 -9.53 3.90
N ALA A 155 -2.64 -9.23 2.70
CA ALA A 155 -3.36 -9.06 1.43
C ALA A 155 -4.46 -7.99 1.42
N CYS A 156 -4.50 -7.08 2.40
CA CYS A 156 -5.44 -5.96 2.40
C CYS A 156 -5.23 -5.06 1.17
N LYS A 157 -6.27 -4.32 0.76
CA LYS A 157 -6.11 -3.16 -0.12
C LYS A 157 -5.09 -2.18 0.51
N PRO A 158 -4.00 -1.79 -0.20
CA PRO A 158 -2.99 -0.87 0.34
C PRO A 158 -3.57 0.49 0.75
N HIS A 159 -3.06 1.12 1.81
CA HIS A 159 -3.56 2.43 2.24
C HIS A 159 -3.37 3.53 1.17
N CYS A 160 -2.35 3.42 0.31
CA CYS A 160 -2.16 4.35 -0.81
C CYS A 160 -3.13 4.13 -1.97
N SER A 161 -4.02 3.11 -1.90
CA SER A 161 -5.13 2.90 -2.84
C SER A 161 -6.40 3.71 -2.48
N TRP A 162 -6.34 4.58 -1.47
CA TRP A 162 -7.44 5.49 -1.11
C TRP A 162 -7.14 6.93 -1.53
N LEU A 163 -8.14 7.64 -2.08
CA LEU A 163 -8.03 9.06 -2.46
C LEU A 163 -7.61 9.98 -1.30
N SER A 164 -7.95 9.62 -0.06
CA SER A 164 -7.57 10.35 1.15
C SER A 164 -6.08 10.31 1.49
N SER A 165 -5.32 9.43 0.82
CA SER A 165 -3.92 9.13 1.14
C SER A 165 -2.92 9.79 0.18
N VAL A 166 -3.42 10.47 -0.86
CA VAL A 166 -2.64 11.08 -1.94
C VAL A 166 -3.07 12.52 -2.16
N ASP A 167 -2.22 13.34 -2.78
CA ASP A 167 -2.59 14.72 -3.12
C ASP A 167 -3.61 14.71 -4.27
N THR A 168 -4.78 15.29 -4.03
CA THR A 168 -5.89 15.42 -5.00
C THR A 168 -6.27 16.89 -5.23
N SER A 169 -5.44 17.83 -4.78
CA SER A 169 -5.71 19.28 -4.82
C SER A 169 -5.71 19.83 -6.25
N SER A 170 -4.93 19.24 -7.15
CA SER A 170 -5.05 19.43 -8.59
C SER A 170 -4.84 18.09 -9.33
N GLU A 171 -4.96 18.10 -10.66
CA GLU A 171 -4.67 16.92 -11.49
C GLU A 171 -3.15 16.70 -11.61
N GLU A 172 -2.40 17.79 -11.66
CA GLU A 172 -0.94 17.82 -11.71
C GLU A 172 -0.32 17.28 -10.41
N THR A 173 -0.86 17.60 -9.24
CA THR A 173 -0.38 17.03 -7.97
C THR A 173 -0.69 15.55 -7.84
N TYR A 174 -1.86 15.12 -8.30
CA TYR A 174 -2.27 13.71 -8.32
C TYR A 174 -1.37 12.86 -9.23
N GLN A 175 -1.08 13.33 -10.44
CA GLN A 175 -0.17 12.65 -11.38
C GLN A 175 1.28 12.68 -10.90
N ALA A 176 1.77 13.81 -10.35
CA ALA A 176 3.11 13.91 -9.77
C ALA A 176 3.30 13.02 -8.53
N GLY A 177 2.23 12.80 -7.76
CA GLY A 177 2.17 11.82 -6.66
C GLY A 177 2.13 10.35 -7.10
N ARG A 178 2.26 10.08 -8.40
CA ARG A 178 2.13 8.74 -9.03
C ARG A 178 0.72 8.14 -8.85
N THR A 179 -0.31 8.96 -8.73
CA THR A 179 -1.72 8.55 -8.53
C THR A 179 -1.90 7.68 -7.27
N VAL A 180 -3.03 6.97 -7.16
CA VAL A 180 -3.23 5.95 -6.12
C VAL A 180 -2.51 4.65 -6.47
N ALA A 181 -2.10 3.90 -5.44
CA ALA A 181 -1.64 2.52 -5.60
C ALA A 181 -2.78 1.67 -6.18
N ARG A 182 -2.49 0.84 -7.18
CA ARG A 182 -3.46 -0.13 -7.72
C ARG A 182 -3.85 -1.20 -6.68
N ASN A 183 -5.06 -1.71 -6.82
CA ASN A 183 -5.56 -2.87 -6.06
C ASN A 183 -6.16 -3.91 -7.02
N CYS A 184 -6.17 -5.17 -6.61
CA CYS A 184 -6.67 -6.28 -7.41
C CYS A 184 -7.88 -6.95 -6.75
N ASN A 185 -8.67 -7.71 -7.49
CA ASN A 185 -9.70 -8.58 -6.92
C ASN A 185 -9.11 -9.91 -6.41
N ILE A 186 -9.98 -10.83 -5.98
CA ILE A 186 -9.61 -12.16 -5.48
C ILE A 186 -8.85 -13.04 -6.50
N HIS A 187 -8.83 -12.67 -7.78
CA HIS A 187 -8.16 -13.39 -8.86
C HIS A 187 -6.91 -12.67 -9.41
N ASP A 188 -6.36 -11.73 -8.63
CA ASP A 188 -5.22 -10.87 -8.99
C ASP A 188 -5.42 -10.04 -10.27
N VAL A 189 -6.68 -9.78 -10.63
CA VAL A 189 -7.03 -8.87 -11.71
C VAL A 189 -7.11 -7.45 -11.15
N GLU A 190 -6.36 -6.51 -11.73
CA GLU A 190 -6.45 -5.10 -11.37
C GLU A 190 -7.88 -4.59 -11.56
N VAL A 191 -8.40 -3.87 -10.56
CA VAL A 191 -9.70 -3.18 -10.59
C VAL A 191 -9.51 -1.72 -10.14
N PRO A 192 -10.46 -0.81 -10.39
CA PRO A 192 -10.39 0.55 -9.89
C PRO A 192 -10.09 0.62 -8.39
N ALA A 193 -9.24 1.57 -8.01
CA ALA A 193 -8.98 1.90 -6.62
C ALA A 193 -10.11 2.76 -6.03
N PHE A 194 -10.81 3.52 -6.88
CA PHE A 194 -12.07 4.18 -6.55
C PHE A 194 -13.00 4.26 -7.77
N THR A 195 -14.30 4.25 -7.51
CA THR A 195 -15.36 4.44 -8.51
C THR A 195 -16.17 5.68 -8.16
N LEU A 196 -17.17 6.02 -8.98
CA LEU A 196 -18.25 6.90 -8.53
C LEU A 196 -18.97 6.26 -7.32
N GLY A 197 -19.40 7.07 -6.36
CA GLY A 197 -20.07 6.55 -5.15
C GLY A 197 -21.49 6.02 -5.39
N HIS A 198 -21.98 5.15 -4.51
CA HIS A 198 -23.30 4.51 -4.66
C HIS A 198 -24.49 5.48 -4.76
N ALA A 199 -24.34 6.72 -4.28
CA ALA A 199 -25.37 7.75 -4.23
C ALA A 199 -25.22 8.89 -5.27
N VAL A 200 -24.58 8.63 -6.42
CA VAL A 200 -24.38 9.62 -7.49
C VAL A 200 -25.70 10.17 -8.02
N GLN A 201 -25.75 11.49 -8.18
CA GLN A 201 -26.90 12.22 -8.70
C GLN A 201 -26.46 13.49 -9.45
N GLN A 202 -27.38 14.04 -10.24
CA GLN A 202 -27.20 15.23 -11.08
C GLN A 202 -26.51 16.46 -10.45
N TYR A 203 -26.56 16.61 -9.12
CA TYR A 203 -25.96 17.73 -8.37
C TYR A 203 -24.81 17.29 -7.43
N TRP A 204 -24.50 15.99 -7.36
CA TRP A 204 -23.45 15.46 -6.51
C TRP A 204 -22.80 14.23 -7.15
N MET A 205 -21.54 14.40 -7.55
CA MET A 205 -20.67 13.31 -7.99
C MET A 205 -19.55 13.16 -6.96
N GLY A 206 -19.75 12.24 -6.01
CA GLY A 206 -18.69 11.80 -5.10
C GLY A 206 -17.96 10.57 -5.64
N TYR A 207 -16.74 10.37 -5.14
CA TYR A 207 -15.95 9.15 -5.37
C TYR A 207 -15.93 8.29 -4.13
N GLU A 208 -15.91 6.97 -4.34
CA GLU A 208 -15.91 5.97 -3.28
C GLU A 208 -14.82 4.94 -3.57
N GLY A 209 -13.93 4.73 -2.61
CA GLY A 209 -12.88 3.73 -2.73
C GLY A 209 -13.47 2.33 -2.72
N THR A 210 -13.01 1.46 -3.62
CA THR A 210 -13.44 0.05 -3.65
C THR A 210 -13.12 -0.64 -2.31
N ASN A 211 -14.04 -1.47 -1.82
CA ASN A 211 -13.97 -2.00 -0.46
C ASN A 211 -12.80 -2.97 -0.26
N SER A 212 -11.95 -2.73 0.74
CA SER A 212 -10.87 -3.66 1.10
C SER A 212 -11.42 -5.00 1.58
N ALA A 213 -10.90 -6.12 1.08
CA ALA A 213 -11.28 -7.46 1.51
C ALA A 213 -11.01 -7.71 3.01
N CYS A 214 -10.11 -6.95 3.64
CA CYS A 214 -9.89 -7.00 5.09
C CYS A 214 -11.07 -6.45 5.91
N VAL A 215 -12.02 -5.73 5.29
CA VAL A 215 -13.30 -5.41 5.92
C VAL A 215 -14.20 -6.64 5.81
N ASN A 216 -14.50 -7.25 6.95
CA ASN A 216 -15.35 -8.44 7.09
C ASN A 216 -14.88 -9.70 6.34
N SER A 217 -13.60 -9.78 5.93
CA SER A 217 -13.04 -10.91 5.14
C SER A 217 -13.81 -11.18 3.83
N ASN A 218 -14.24 -10.12 3.15
CA ASN A 218 -15.13 -10.22 1.99
C ASN A 218 -14.38 -10.67 0.71
N ALA A 219 -14.81 -11.78 0.11
CA ALA A 219 -14.31 -12.29 -1.17
C ALA A 219 -14.56 -11.33 -2.35
N GLY A 220 -15.63 -10.55 -2.31
CA GLY A 220 -15.93 -9.51 -3.30
C GLY A 220 -15.16 -8.20 -3.11
N GLY A 221 -14.33 -8.10 -2.06
CA GLY A 221 -13.47 -6.94 -1.81
C GLY A 221 -12.23 -6.91 -2.71
N THR A 222 -11.41 -5.87 -2.51
CA THR A 222 -10.12 -5.70 -3.19
C THR A 222 -8.94 -5.91 -2.25
N TYR A 223 -7.85 -6.36 -2.85
CA TYR A 223 -6.65 -6.90 -2.22
C TYR A 223 -5.41 -6.15 -2.72
N THR A 224 -4.29 -6.34 -2.03
CA THR A 224 -2.96 -6.10 -2.61
C THR A 224 -2.79 -6.97 -3.86
N CYS A 225 -2.35 -6.38 -4.98
CA CYS A 225 -1.96 -7.13 -6.17
C CYS A 225 -0.70 -7.95 -5.88
N THR A 226 -0.69 -9.24 -6.23
CA THR A 226 0.36 -10.16 -5.75
C THR A 226 1.71 -9.90 -6.38
N ASP A 227 1.77 -9.31 -7.56
CA ASP A 227 3.00 -8.83 -8.21
C ASP A 227 3.62 -7.58 -7.53
N MET A 228 3.01 -7.06 -6.46
CA MET A 228 3.69 -6.19 -5.47
C MET A 228 4.56 -7.01 -4.48
N ALA A 229 4.71 -8.31 -4.67
CA ALA A 229 5.68 -9.14 -3.97
C ALA A 229 7.13 -8.76 -4.35
N PRO A 230 8.07 -8.77 -3.37
CA PRO A 230 9.44 -8.30 -3.56
C PRO A 230 10.22 -9.19 -4.54
N ILE A 231 11.26 -8.61 -5.14
CA ILE A 231 12.09 -9.26 -6.15
C ILE A 231 13.59 -9.05 -5.92
N GLN A 232 14.37 -10.05 -6.31
CA GLN A 232 15.81 -9.95 -6.48
C GLN A 232 16.11 -9.31 -7.84
N VAL A 233 16.87 -8.21 -7.86
CA VAL A 233 17.36 -7.59 -9.10
C VAL A 233 18.71 -8.18 -9.50
N ASN A 234 19.58 -8.41 -8.51
CA ASN A 234 20.82 -9.18 -8.62
C ASN A 234 21.26 -9.62 -7.20
N GLU A 235 22.43 -10.24 -7.05
CA GLU A 235 22.93 -10.73 -5.75
C GLU A 235 22.95 -9.66 -4.65
N ASN A 236 23.18 -8.39 -5.00
CA ASN A 236 23.33 -7.28 -4.05
C ASN A 236 22.16 -6.28 -4.04
N LEU A 237 21.28 -6.28 -5.06
CA LEU A 237 20.15 -5.35 -5.18
C LEU A 237 18.80 -6.08 -5.24
N SER A 238 17.79 -5.51 -4.58
CA SER A 238 16.39 -5.93 -4.60
C SER A 238 15.45 -4.73 -4.79
N TYR A 239 14.24 -4.97 -5.28
CA TYR A 239 13.12 -4.02 -5.22
C TYR A 239 11.95 -4.61 -4.43
N GLY A 240 11.16 -3.76 -3.77
CA GLY A 240 9.96 -4.17 -3.04
C GLY A 240 9.07 -3.00 -2.60
N TYR A 241 8.08 -3.30 -1.77
CA TYR A 241 7.09 -2.35 -1.27
C TYR A 241 6.99 -2.39 0.26
N VAL A 242 6.65 -1.25 0.87
CA VAL A 242 6.61 -1.10 2.34
C VAL A 242 5.37 -0.35 2.84
N ALA A 243 5.00 -0.62 4.09
CA ALA A 243 4.29 0.35 4.91
C ALA A 243 5.29 1.31 5.58
N GLY A 244 5.07 2.62 5.46
CA GLY A 244 5.80 3.65 6.20
C GLY A 244 4.99 4.18 7.39
N SER A 245 5.64 4.78 8.39
CA SER A 245 4.94 5.38 9.54
C SER A 245 3.99 6.50 9.13
N GLY A 246 2.80 6.54 9.72
CA GLY A 246 1.84 7.64 9.52
C GLY A 246 2.33 8.99 10.06
N GLY A 247 3.36 9.00 10.91
CA GLY A 247 4.04 10.21 11.40
C GLY A 247 4.95 10.84 10.35
N LEU A 248 5.90 10.06 9.82
CA LEU A 248 6.89 10.53 8.85
C LEU A 248 6.36 10.58 7.41
N HIS A 249 5.45 9.67 7.04
CA HIS A 249 5.00 9.44 5.66
C HIS A 249 3.52 9.79 5.44
N LYS A 250 2.98 10.79 6.13
CA LYS A 250 1.57 11.24 5.98
C LYS A 250 1.15 11.56 4.53
N TYR A 251 2.10 11.93 3.67
CA TYR A 251 1.95 11.99 2.20
C TYR A 251 3.14 11.29 1.50
N GLY A 252 3.53 10.13 2.00
CA GLY A 252 4.69 9.36 1.49
C GLY A 252 4.34 8.34 0.41
N CYS A 253 3.06 8.12 0.11
CA CYS A 253 2.59 7.25 -0.95
C CYS A 253 3.30 7.52 -2.28
N GLY A 254 3.78 6.47 -2.95
CA GLY A 254 4.49 6.59 -4.24
C GLY A 254 5.91 7.17 -4.14
N LYS A 255 6.45 7.41 -2.93
CA LYS A 255 7.88 7.73 -2.73
C LYS A 255 8.73 6.47 -2.61
N CYS A 256 10.00 6.58 -2.98
CA CYS A 256 10.97 5.50 -2.87
C CYS A 256 12.15 5.81 -1.96
N TYR A 257 12.63 4.78 -1.27
CA TYR A 257 13.74 4.84 -0.33
C TYR A 257 14.74 3.74 -0.64
N HIS A 258 16.01 4.12 -0.75
CA HIS A 258 17.12 3.18 -0.82
C HIS A 258 17.54 2.84 0.61
N LEU A 259 17.46 1.55 0.95
CA LEU A 259 17.91 0.99 2.22
C LEU A 259 19.16 0.12 1.98
N GLN A 260 20.12 0.18 2.89
CA GLN A 260 21.30 -0.70 2.89
C GLN A 260 21.45 -1.36 4.26
N TYR A 261 21.48 -2.68 4.31
CA TYR A 261 21.46 -3.42 5.57
C TYR A 261 22.82 -3.36 6.27
N ASN A 262 22.84 -2.87 7.51
CA ASN A 262 24.08 -2.63 8.26
C ASN A 262 24.58 -3.88 9.03
N GLY A 263 23.73 -4.91 9.12
CA GLY A 263 24.02 -6.22 9.70
C GLY A 263 23.60 -6.40 11.16
N GLY A 264 22.89 -5.44 11.75
CA GLY A 264 22.21 -5.56 13.05
C GLY A 264 20.73 -5.94 12.93
N ASN A 265 20.01 -5.90 14.05
CA ASN A 265 18.56 -6.04 14.13
C ASN A 265 17.98 -5.17 15.25
N HIS A 266 16.68 -4.86 15.17
CA HIS A 266 15.99 -3.96 16.12
C HIS A 266 16.14 -4.42 17.59
N ALA A 267 16.02 -5.73 17.84
CA ALA A 267 16.11 -6.31 19.18
C ALA A 267 17.54 -6.34 19.78
N ASN A 268 18.57 -5.91 19.03
CA ASN A 268 19.99 -6.00 19.41
C ASN A 268 20.51 -7.43 19.68
N ASP A 269 19.84 -8.45 19.15
CA ASP A 269 20.21 -9.87 19.23
C ASP A 269 20.66 -10.39 17.84
N VAL A 270 21.91 -10.08 17.49
CA VAL A 270 22.39 -10.16 16.10
C VAL A 270 22.80 -11.60 15.71
N LYS A 271 21.81 -12.37 15.24
CA LYS A 271 21.96 -13.72 14.63
C LYS A 271 22.77 -13.73 13.33
N ALA A 272 23.07 -14.94 12.84
CA ALA A 272 23.81 -15.18 11.60
C ALA A 272 23.12 -14.60 10.34
N THR A 273 21.79 -14.65 10.27
CA THR A 273 20.98 -14.15 9.14
C THR A 273 21.21 -12.66 8.87
N HIS A 274 21.21 -11.83 9.91
CA HIS A 274 21.53 -10.39 9.82
C HIS A 274 22.95 -10.13 9.29
N LYS A 275 23.92 -10.95 9.74
CA LYS A 275 25.33 -10.85 9.30
C LYS A 275 25.49 -11.23 7.83
N ALA A 276 24.69 -12.17 7.33
CA ALA A 276 24.64 -12.56 5.92
C ALA A 276 23.89 -11.55 5.03
N LEU A 277 22.91 -10.82 5.58
CA LEU A 277 22.20 -9.74 4.88
C LEU A 277 23.06 -8.47 4.72
N LYS A 278 24.10 -8.29 5.55
CA LYS A 278 24.90 -7.06 5.62
C LYS A 278 25.48 -6.66 4.25
N GLY A 279 25.29 -5.39 3.90
CA GLY A 279 25.80 -4.79 2.67
C GLY A 279 24.91 -4.99 1.44
N LYS A 280 23.81 -5.75 1.54
CA LYS A 280 22.77 -5.77 0.50
C LYS A 280 21.96 -4.47 0.50
N HIS A 281 21.50 -4.11 -0.69
CA HIS A 281 20.74 -2.90 -0.98
C HIS A 281 19.31 -3.28 -1.44
N ILE A 282 18.31 -2.55 -0.99
CA ILE A 282 16.95 -2.64 -1.50
C ILE A 282 16.42 -1.24 -1.79
N VAL A 283 15.72 -1.05 -2.91
CA VAL A 283 14.88 0.14 -3.10
C VAL A 283 13.44 -0.27 -2.82
N VAL A 284 12.80 0.42 -1.88
CA VAL A 284 11.41 0.18 -1.50
C VAL A 284 10.53 1.35 -1.90
N MET A 285 9.29 1.09 -2.33
CA MET A 285 8.28 2.12 -2.51
C MET A 285 7.21 2.05 -1.40
N VAL A 286 6.79 3.19 -0.86
CA VAL A 286 5.70 3.26 0.12
C VAL A 286 4.35 3.06 -0.60
N SER A 287 3.73 1.91 -0.37
CA SER A 287 2.41 1.52 -0.87
C SER A 287 1.34 1.51 0.24
N ASN A 288 1.77 1.47 1.50
CA ASN A 288 0.90 1.39 2.66
C ASN A 288 1.34 2.38 3.75
N ILE A 289 0.45 2.70 4.68
CA ILE A 289 0.74 3.55 5.83
C ILE A 289 0.36 2.79 7.10
N GLY A 290 1.36 2.49 7.93
CA GLY A 290 1.15 1.92 9.25
C GLY A 290 0.96 3.04 10.28
N TYR A 291 -0.13 3.00 11.02
CA TYR A 291 -0.35 3.90 12.17
C TYR A 291 0.24 3.33 13.47
N ASP A 292 0.67 2.08 13.43
CA ASP A 292 1.40 1.29 14.41
C ASP A 292 2.91 1.16 14.10
N VAL A 293 3.35 1.64 12.94
CA VAL A 293 4.74 1.65 12.47
C VAL A 293 5.50 2.86 13.04
N GLU A 294 6.68 2.62 13.63
CA GLU A 294 7.53 3.63 14.25
C GLU A 294 8.24 4.55 13.22
N ASP A 295 8.64 5.76 13.64
CA ASP A 295 9.44 6.64 12.78
C ASP A 295 10.84 6.05 12.52
N GLY A 296 11.11 5.72 11.26
CA GLY A 296 12.31 4.98 10.83
C GLY A 296 12.12 3.46 10.75
N GLN A 297 10.93 2.94 11.04
CA GLN A 297 10.52 1.59 10.67
C GLN A 297 9.97 1.57 9.23
N PHE A 298 10.30 0.53 8.46
CA PHE A 298 9.61 0.18 7.23
C PHE A 298 9.09 -1.25 7.33
N ASP A 299 7.77 -1.44 7.28
CA ASP A 299 7.20 -2.78 7.29
C ASP A 299 7.21 -3.37 5.88
N LEU A 300 8.04 -4.38 5.64
CA LEU A 300 8.28 -4.87 4.29
C LEU A 300 7.18 -5.85 3.85
N MET A 301 6.60 -5.62 2.68
CA MET A 301 5.65 -6.53 2.08
C MET A 301 6.37 -7.82 1.69
N VAL A 302 6.06 -8.91 2.40
CA VAL A 302 6.72 -10.22 2.29
C VAL A 302 5.64 -11.31 2.40
N PRO A 303 5.30 -12.02 1.31
CA PRO A 303 4.44 -13.19 1.37
C PRO A 303 4.98 -14.23 2.36
N GLY A 304 4.18 -14.63 3.34
CA GLY A 304 4.63 -15.51 4.43
C GLY A 304 5.35 -14.79 5.58
N GLY A 305 5.43 -13.45 5.58
CA GLY A 305 5.97 -12.64 6.67
C GLY A 305 5.06 -12.52 7.91
N GLY A 306 3.78 -12.91 7.77
CA GLY A 306 2.74 -12.82 8.80
C GLY A 306 1.62 -11.86 8.38
N VAL A 307 0.38 -12.17 8.73
CA VAL A 307 -0.80 -11.37 8.35
C VAL A 307 -1.07 -10.19 9.29
N GLY A 308 -0.43 -10.14 10.46
CA GLY A 308 -0.60 -9.09 11.46
C GLY A 308 -1.98 -9.12 12.12
N ALA A 309 -2.63 -7.96 12.19
CA ALA A 309 -3.94 -7.77 12.81
C ALA A 309 -5.13 -8.06 11.88
N PHE A 310 -4.90 -8.12 10.57
CA PHE A 310 -5.92 -8.37 9.54
C PHE A 310 -5.60 -9.68 8.79
N ASN A 311 -6.53 -10.19 7.98
CA ASN A 311 -6.29 -11.39 7.18
C ASN A 311 -7.25 -11.49 6.00
N ALA A 312 -6.94 -10.81 4.90
CA ALA A 312 -7.58 -11.10 3.61
C ALA A 312 -6.88 -12.27 2.89
N LEU A 313 -5.59 -12.51 3.16
CA LEU A 313 -4.77 -13.53 2.47
C LEU A 313 -5.41 -14.93 2.52
N SER A 314 -5.93 -15.36 3.66
CA SER A 314 -6.63 -16.65 3.80
C SER A 314 -7.85 -16.79 2.88
N THR A 315 -8.60 -15.69 2.69
CA THR A 315 -9.71 -15.63 1.74
C THR A 315 -9.20 -15.62 0.30
N GLN A 316 -8.14 -14.86 0.02
CA GLN A 316 -7.57 -14.72 -1.33
C GLN A 316 -7.06 -16.05 -1.89
N ILE A 317 -6.26 -16.79 -1.12
CA ILE A 317 -5.59 -18.01 -1.59
C ILE A 317 -6.29 -19.31 -1.19
N GLY A 318 -7.39 -19.24 -0.44
CA GLY A 318 -8.17 -20.40 0.02
C GLY A 318 -7.50 -21.25 1.10
N VAL A 319 -6.48 -20.73 1.78
CA VAL A 319 -5.71 -21.43 2.83
C VAL A 319 -6.19 -20.97 4.22
N PRO A 320 -6.50 -21.88 5.17
CA PRO A 320 -6.90 -21.50 6.51
C PRO A 320 -5.81 -20.68 7.21
N ALA A 321 -6.19 -19.74 8.09
CA ALA A 321 -5.24 -18.84 8.76
C ALA A 321 -4.07 -19.56 9.47
N SER A 322 -4.31 -20.76 10.02
CA SER A 322 -3.28 -21.61 10.64
C SER A 322 -2.24 -22.20 9.67
N GLY A 323 -2.40 -22.03 8.37
CA GLY A 323 -1.42 -22.36 7.34
C GLY A 323 -0.56 -21.18 6.90
N LEU A 324 -0.84 -19.96 7.36
CA LEU A 324 -0.14 -18.73 6.94
C LEU A 324 1.05 -18.35 7.83
N GLY A 325 1.41 -19.22 8.77
CA GLY A 325 2.43 -18.98 9.80
C GLY A 325 1.88 -18.28 11.04
N ALA A 326 2.78 -17.82 11.91
CA ALA A 326 2.41 -16.99 13.06
C ALA A 326 1.89 -15.62 12.60
N ASN A 327 0.84 -15.09 13.24
CA ASN A 327 0.22 -13.81 12.87
C ASN A 327 1.26 -12.69 12.68
N GLY A 328 2.17 -12.51 13.64
CA GLY A 328 3.37 -11.69 13.48
C GLY A 328 4.58 -12.57 13.17
N GLY A 329 5.39 -12.18 12.19
CA GLY A 329 6.65 -12.85 11.85
C GLY A 329 6.54 -14.11 10.98
N GLY A 330 5.32 -14.66 10.84
CA GLY A 330 4.94 -15.58 9.77
C GLY A 330 5.65 -16.93 9.80
N PHE A 331 6.06 -17.39 8.61
CA PHE A 331 6.77 -18.65 8.42
C PHE A 331 8.09 -18.71 9.18
N LEU A 332 8.85 -17.61 9.22
CA LEU A 332 10.13 -17.59 9.95
C LEU A 332 9.90 -17.81 11.45
N SER A 333 8.88 -17.22 12.05
CA SER A 333 8.66 -17.37 13.50
C SER A 333 8.20 -18.77 13.89
N GLU A 334 7.47 -19.49 13.02
CA GLU A 334 7.26 -20.93 13.21
C GLU A 334 8.54 -21.75 13.01
N CYS A 335 9.40 -21.37 12.06
CA CYS A 335 10.71 -22.00 11.89
C CYS A 335 11.64 -21.76 13.09
N GLN A 336 11.64 -20.57 13.70
CA GLN A 336 12.38 -20.26 14.93
C GLN A 336 11.83 -21.03 16.14
N ILE A 337 10.52 -21.22 16.24
CA ILE A 337 9.89 -22.04 17.29
C ILE A 337 10.27 -23.52 17.14
N SER A 338 10.35 -24.05 15.92
CA SER A 338 10.63 -25.47 15.66
C SER A 338 12.12 -25.84 15.58
N LEU A 339 12.98 -24.93 15.13
CA LEU A 339 14.44 -25.11 14.99
C LEU A 339 15.24 -24.51 16.16
N GLY A 340 14.61 -23.73 17.02
CA GLY A 340 15.27 -22.88 18.01
C GLY A 340 15.70 -21.53 17.42
N TRP A 341 15.86 -20.53 18.30
CA TRP A 341 16.10 -19.12 17.95
C TRP A 341 17.55 -18.78 17.58
N ASP A 342 18.48 -19.73 17.69
CA ASP A 342 19.87 -19.57 17.26
C ASP A 342 20.28 -20.80 16.46
N ASN A 343 20.25 -20.67 15.12
CA ASN A 343 20.45 -21.75 14.16
C ASN A 343 21.09 -21.16 12.89
N THR A 344 21.48 -22.02 11.92
CA THR A 344 22.17 -21.58 10.70
C THR A 344 21.23 -20.87 9.73
N VAL A 345 21.80 -20.07 8.83
CA VAL A 345 21.02 -19.34 7.81
C VAL A 345 20.28 -20.33 6.92
N GLU A 346 20.97 -21.39 6.49
CA GLU A 346 20.46 -22.45 5.63
C GLU A 346 19.31 -23.21 6.29
N ALA A 347 19.36 -23.44 7.60
CA ALA A 347 18.30 -24.12 8.34
C ALA A 347 16.99 -23.32 8.33
N TYR A 348 17.07 -22.00 8.59
CA TYR A 348 15.91 -21.12 8.48
C TYR A 348 15.42 -21.00 7.04
N GLN A 349 16.33 -20.82 6.07
CA GLN A 349 16.00 -20.73 4.65
C GLN A 349 15.22 -21.96 4.18
N GLN A 350 15.73 -23.17 4.42
CA GLN A 350 15.05 -24.39 3.98
C GLN A 350 13.69 -24.60 4.66
N CYS A 351 13.56 -24.23 5.94
CA CYS A 351 12.27 -24.29 6.63
C CYS A 351 11.24 -23.30 6.06
N VAL A 352 11.64 -22.07 5.75
CA VAL A 352 10.76 -21.07 5.11
C VAL A 352 10.42 -21.48 3.68
N LEU A 353 11.40 -21.95 2.89
CA LEU A 353 11.18 -22.43 1.52
C LEU A 353 10.16 -23.56 1.43
N ASN A 354 10.25 -24.57 2.31
CA ASN A 354 9.25 -25.64 2.36
C ASN A 354 7.83 -25.12 2.58
N LYS A 355 7.65 -24.06 3.39
CA LYS A 355 6.35 -23.41 3.62
C LYS A 355 5.90 -22.57 2.43
N CYS A 356 6.82 -21.88 1.76
CA CYS A 356 6.54 -21.18 0.50
C CYS A 356 6.01 -22.14 -0.56
N ASP A 357 6.73 -23.25 -0.78
CA ASP A 357 6.41 -24.26 -1.80
C ASP A 357 5.15 -25.09 -1.44
N GLU A 358 4.75 -25.16 -0.17
CA GLU A 358 3.48 -25.78 0.26
C GLU A 358 2.28 -24.84 0.03
N VAL A 359 2.39 -23.58 0.46
CA VAL A 359 1.27 -22.63 0.61
C VAL A 359 1.03 -21.78 -0.63
N PHE A 360 2.09 -21.37 -1.34
CA PHE A 360 2.00 -20.42 -2.46
C PHE A 360 2.22 -21.03 -3.84
N LYS A 361 2.31 -22.36 -3.98
CA LYS A 361 2.57 -23.07 -5.24
C LYS A 361 1.67 -22.64 -6.43
N ASP A 362 0.40 -22.36 -6.14
CA ASP A 362 -0.61 -21.96 -7.13
C ASP A 362 -0.67 -20.42 -7.35
N TRP A 363 0.22 -19.68 -6.68
CA TRP A 363 0.30 -18.22 -6.64
C TRP A 363 1.72 -17.72 -6.98
N PRO A 364 2.12 -17.71 -8.26
CA PRO A 364 3.52 -17.55 -8.66
C PRO A 364 4.23 -16.28 -8.13
N ASN A 365 3.55 -15.13 -8.01
CA ASN A 365 4.17 -13.95 -7.40
C ASN A 365 4.40 -14.10 -5.88
N LEU A 366 3.43 -14.66 -5.16
CA LEU A 366 3.53 -14.89 -3.72
C LEU A 366 4.64 -15.91 -3.42
N LEU A 367 4.73 -16.96 -4.25
CA LEU A 367 5.81 -17.93 -4.21
C LEU A 367 7.17 -17.24 -4.40
N ARG A 368 7.33 -16.44 -5.46
CA ARG A 368 8.56 -15.67 -5.74
C ARG A 368 8.95 -14.78 -4.56
N GLY A 369 8.02 -14.01 -3.99
CA GLY A 369 8.28 -13.12 -2.85
C GLY A 369 8.61 -13.86 -1.55
N CYS A 370 7.95 -14.98 -1.29
CA CYS A 370 8.25 -15.83 -0.12
C CYS A 370 9.64 -16.47 -0.23
N ARG A 371 9.96 -17.02 -1.42
CA ARG A 371 11.28 -17.61 -1.69
C ARG A 371 12.40 -16.57 -1.64
N TRP A 372 12.18 -15.38 -2.20
CA TRP A 372 13.07 -14.22 -2.07
C TRP A 372 13.43 -13.89 -0.61
N TYR A 373 12.47 -14.01 0.31
CA TYR A 373 12.70 -13.70 1.73
C TYR A 373 13.60 -14.74 2.43
N ALA A 374 13.52 -16.00 2.03
CA ALA A 374 14.52 -16.98 2.40
C ALA A 374 15.86 -16.69 1.68
N GLU A 375 15.87 -16.78 0.36
CA GLU A 375 17.06 -16.90 -0.49
C GLU A 375 17.88 -15.60 -0.54
N TRP A 376 17.26 -14.47 -0.89
CA TRP A 376 17.97 -13.19 -1.03
C TRP A 376 18.05 -12.40 0.28
N PHE A 377 16.97 -12.39 1.07
CA PHE A 377 16.87 -11.68 2.34
C PHE A 377 17.42 -12.49 3.55
N MET A 378 18.00 -13.66 3.28
CA MET A 378 18.72 -14.49 4.27
C MET A 378 17.86 -14.92 5.48
N ALA A 379 16.52 -14.90 5.35
CA ALA A 379 15.58 -15.08 6.47
C ALA A 379 15.94 -14.20 7.70
N ALA A 380 16.31 -12.93 7.47
CA ALA A 380 16.66 -12.00 8.54
C ALA A 380 15.43 -11.56 9.35
N ASP A 381 15.60 -11.47 10.68
CA ASP A 381 14.51 -11.21 11.63
C ASP A 381 14.58 -9.79 12.20
N ASN A 382 13.80 -8.92 11.57
CA ASN A 382 13.73 -7.49 11.81
C ASN A 382 15.11 -6.75 11.75
N PRO A 383 15.83 -6.85 10.60
CA PRO A 383 17.17 -6.29 10.43
C PRO A 383 17.19 -4.75 10.45
N THR A 384 18.32 -4.18 10.86
CA THR A 384 18.57 -2.73 10.80
C THR A 384 19.28 -2.32 9.51
N PHE A 385 18.97 -1.11 9.03
CA PHE A 385 19.50 -0.53 7.81
C PHE A 385 19.92 0.94 8.00
N ASN A 386 20.67 1.44 7.03
CA ASN A 386 20.78 2.87 6.75
C ASN A 386 19.90 3.23 5.54
N TRP A 387 19.38 4.46 5.44
CA TRP A 387 18.43 4.83 4.39
C TRP A 387 18.59 6.24 3.81
N GLU A 388 18.19 6.43 2.55
CA GLU A 388 18.00 7.74 1.90
C GLU A 388 16.78 7.73 0.94
N GLU A 389 16.19 8.90 0.68
CA GLU A 389 15.10 9.06 -0.30
C GLU A 389 15.69 9.12 -1.71
N VAL A 390 15.10 8.40 -2.66
CA VAL A 390 15.61 8.25 -4.05
C VAL A 390 14.46 8.28 -5.06
N GLU A 391 14.79 8.58 -6.32
CA GLU A 391 13.82 8.39 -7.40
C GLU A 391 13.45 6.92 -7.58
N CYS A 392 12.19 6.69 -7.96
CA CYS A 392 11.62 5.35 -8.05
C CYS A 392 12.09 4.61 -9.33
N PRO A 393 12.52 3.34 -9.22
CA PRO A 393 12.77 2.49 -10.38
C PRO A 393 11.47 2.29 -11.17
N GLN A 394 11.53 2.29 -12.51
CA GLN A 394 10.33 2.12 -13.35
C GLN A 394 9.57 0.83 -13.04
N TYR A 395 10.27 -0.26 -12.68
CA TYR A 395 9.66 -1.50 -12.15
C TYR A 395 8.66 -1.23 -11.02
N LEU A 396 9.07 -0.45 -10.00
CA LEU A 396 8.19 -0.13 -8.86
C LEU A 396 7.08 0.85 -9.24
N ILE A 397 7.23 1.64 -10.31
CA ILE A 397 6.19 2.53 -10.83
C ILE A 397 5.13 1.73 -11.59
N ASP A 398 5.52 0.86 -12.52
CA ASP A 398 4.61 0.03 -13.33
C ASP A 398 3.81 -0.97 -12.50
N HIS A 399 4.41 -1.47 -11.41
CA HIS A 399 3.74 -2.32 -10.41
C HIS A 399 3.07 -1.53 -9.26
N TYR A 400 3.07 -0.19 -9.26
CA TYR A 400 2.31 0.65 -8.32
C TYR A 400 1.12 1.38 -8.96
N MET A 401 1.37 2.08 -10.08
CA MET A 401 0.38 2.96 -10.69
C MET A 401 -0.81 2.18 -11.25
N THR A 402 -2.02 2.68 -11.04
CA THR A 402 -3.22 2.06 -11.60
C THR A 402 -3.48 2.49 -13.04
N LYS A 403 -3.93 1.53 -13.85
CA LYS A 403 -4.35 1.70 -15.24
C LYS A 403 -5.79 2.20 -15.35
N PHE A 404 -6.54 2.13 -14.25
CA PHE A 404 -7.86 2.75 -14.13
C PHE A 404 -7.70 4.21 -13.72
N ASN A 405 -7.51 4.48 -12.43
CA ASN A 405 -7.53 5.83 -11.83
C ASN A 405 -6.27 6.68 -12.15
N THR A 406 -5.88 6.74 -13.42
CA THR A 406 -4.83 7.58 -13.98
C THR A 406 -5.10 9.08 -13.82
N THR A 407 -6.38 9.47 -13.73
CA THR A 407 -6.85 10.82 -13.37
C THR A 407 -7.55 10.84 -12.02
N LYS A 408 -7.58 12.01 -11.34
CA LYS A 408 -8.22 12.14 -10.01
C LYS A 408 -9.76 12.02 -10.06
N GLU A 409 -10.32 12.08 -11.26
CA GLU A 409 -11.75 11.95 -11.58
C GLU A 409 -11.97 10.79 -12.54
N ASN A 410 -13.10 10.10 -12.44
CA ASN A 410 -13.50 9.02 -13.36
C ASN A 410 -15.02 8.93 -13.53
N ARG A 411 -15.48 7.94 -14.31
CA ARG A 411 -16.91 7.69 -14.56
C ARG A 411 -17.35 6.24 -14.36
N TRP A 412 -16.54 5.39 -13.73
CA TRP A 412 -16.94 4.00 -13.48
C TRP A 412 -18.04 3.93 -12.45
N ARG A 413 -19.03 3.09 -12.74
CA ARG A 413 -20.15 2.81 -11.85
C ARG A 413 -19.66 2.15 -10.56
N TRP A 414 -20.42 2.34 -9.49
CA TRP A 414 -20.17 1.68 -8.21
C TRP A 414 -20.48 0.18 -8.28
N HIS A 415 -19.63 -0.65 -7.67
CA HIS A 415 -19.85 -2.08 -7.46
C HIS A 415 -19.41 -2.47 -6.03
N ASP A 416 -20.23 -3.27 -5.35
CA ASP A 416 -19.97 -3.88 -4.04
C ASP A 416 -19.12 -5.15 -4.13
N ASP A 417 -19.25 -5.91 -5.21
CA ASP A 417 -18.51 -7.15 -5.48
C ASP A 417 -17.65 -7.03 -6.75
N TRP A 418 -16.36 -7.34 -6.61
CA TRP A 418 -15.36 -7.33 -7.68
C TRP A 418 -14.82 -8.73 -8.01
N SER A 419 -15.29 -9.79 -7.35
CA SER A 419 -14.77 -11.16 -7.50
C SER A 419 -14.96 -11.71 -8.91
N ASP A 420 -16.11 -11.43 -9.53
CA ASP A 420 -16.46 -11.92 -10.87
C ASP A 420 -15.78 -11.15 -12.03
N TYR A 421 -15.10 -10.03 -11.76
CA TYR A 421 -14.45 -9.19 -12.78
C TYR A 421 -13.21 -9.87 -13.39
N LYS A 422 -13.16 -9.95 -14.73
CA LYS A 422 -12.04 -10.54 -15.48
C LYS A 422 -11.22 -9.49 -16.25
N LYS A 423 -9.96 -9.83 -16.50
CA LYS A 423 -8.99 -8.98 -17.20
C LYS A 423 -9.46 -8.69 -18.63
N GLY A 424 -9.92 -7.46 -18.87
CA GLY A 424 -10.44 -7.01 -20.16
C GLY A 424 -11.97 -6.87 -20.22
N ASP A 425 -12.68 -7.17 -19.13
CA ASP A 425 -14.11 -6.85 -19.02
C ASP A 425 -14.31 -5.32 -19.05
N VAL A 426 -15.34 -4.88 -19.77
CA VAL A 426 -15.73 -3.47 -19.88
C VAL A 426 -16.42 -3.06 -18.58
N LEU A 427 -15.91 -2.02 -17.92
CA LEU A 427 -16.56 -1.43 -16.76
C LEU A 427 -17.76 -0.59 -17.17
N ASP A 428 -18.89 -0.79 -16.48
CA ASP A 428 -20.04 0.10 -16.56
C ASP A 428 -19.62 1.55 -16.26
N THR A 429 -20.15 2.51 -17.02
CA THR A 429 -20.03 3.94 -16.73
C THR A 429 -21.28 4.49 -16.06
N VAL A 430 -21.21 5.74 -15.61
CA VAL A 430 -22.37 6.61 -15.43
C VAL A 430 -22.08 7.99 -16.01
N TYR A 431 -22.84 8.40 -17.02
CA TYR A 431 -22.85 9.76 -17.52
C TYR A 431 -23.97 10.58 -16.84
N CYS A 432 -23.63 11.79 -16.37
CA CYS A 432 -24.56 12.72 -15.74
C CYS A 432 -24.49 14.09 -16.42
N TRP A 433 -25.65 14.72 -16.61
CA TRP A 433 -25.85 15.99 -17.34
C TRP A 433 -26.73 16.97 -16.54
N LYS A 434 -26.62 18.27 -16.83
CA LYS A 434 -27.53 19.31 -16.30
C LYS A 434 -28.77 19.49 -17.17
N ASP A 435 -29.72 20.29 -16.71
CA ASP A 435 -30.94 20.61 -17.47
C ASP A 435 -30.58 21.23 -18.83
N GLY A 436 -31.11 20.67 -19.91
CA GLY A 436 -30.74 21.03 -21.30
C GLY A 436 -29.42 20.46 -21.83
N GLU A 437 -28.66 19.68 -21.06
CA GLU A 437 -27.40 19.01 -21.48
C GLU A 437 -27.60 17.51 -21.83
N ASN A 438 -28.83 17.01 -21.87
CA ASN A 438 -29.13 15.57 -22.06
C ASN A 438 -28.74 15.08 -23.47
N PRO A 439 -27.81 14.10 -23.61
CA PRO A 439 -27.35 13.62 -24.92
C PRO A 439 -28.41 12.79 -25.65
N ASN A 440 -29.36 12.19 -24.92
CA ASN A 440 -30.40 11.31 -25.45
C ASN A 440 -31.73 12.04 -25.72
N ASP A 441 -31.92 13.25 -25.17
CA ASP A 441 -33.00 14.18 -25.55
C ASP A 441 -32.54 15.64 -25.38
N PRO A 442 -31.96 16.27 -26.43
CA PRO A 442 -31.50 17.66 -26.38
C PRO A 442 -32.61 18.72 -26.21
N ASN A 443 -33.89 18.33 -26.22
CA ASN A 443 -35.02 19.23 -25.91
C ASN A 443 -35.67 18.89 -24.55
N GLY A 444 -35.20 17.81 -23.91
CA GLY A 444 -35.70 17.30 -22.65
C GLY A 444 -35.38 18.23 -21.50
N LYS A 445 -36.33 18.35 -20.57
CA LYS A 445 -36.15 19.10 -19.32
C LYS A 445 -35.87 18.14 -18.17
N GLY A 446 -34.88 18.50 -17.37
CA GLY A 446 -34.34 17.68 -16.30
C GLY A 446 -32.86 17.43 -16.50
N ALA A 447 -32.08 17.76 -15.46
CA ALA A 447 -30.78 17.14 -15.24
C ALA A 447 -30.97 15.64 -14.94
N GLY A 448 -29.91 14.84 -15.01
CA GLY A 448 -30.05 13.39 -14.84
C GLY A 448 -28.73 12.63 -14.91
N CYS A 449 -28.84 11.31 -14.74
CA CYS A 449 -27.75 10.36 -14.92
C CYS A 449 -28.29 9.09 -15.60
N GLN A 450 -27.51 8.49 -16.50
CA GLN A 450 -27.71 7.16 -17.11
C GLN A 450 -26.36 6.44 -17.18
N PRO A 451 -26.33 5.10 -17.34
CA PRO A 451 -25.11 4.35 -17.62
C PRO A 451 -24.34 4.89 -18.85
#